data_AF-A0A1F4Q835-F1
#
_entry.id   AF-A0A1F4Q835-F1
#
_cell.length_a   1.000
_cell.length_b   1.000
_cell.length_c   1.000
_cell.angle_alpha   90.00
_cell.angle_beta   90.00
_cell.angle_gamma   90.00
#
_symmetry.space_group_name_H-M   'P 1'
#
loop_
_entity.id
_entity.type
_entity.pdbx_description
1 polymer ?
#
loop_
_entity_poly.entity_id
_entity_poly.type
_entity_poly.pdbx_seq_one_letter_code
_entity_poly.pdbx_strand_id
1 'polypeptide(L)'
;MATLDIPEMPDELYERLRRLADEAGRSISQEAVRLIRLGLLSDRPKRDTDFGAWLKHVTEQRERWAREGRKFPDSTMLIREDRDR
;
A
#
# COMPACT_ATOMS: atom_id res chain seq x y z
N MET A 1 10.26 20.95 13.43
CA MET A 1 9.66 19.68 13.89
C MET A 1 8.20 19.98 14.14
N ALA A 2 7.27 19.24 13.53
CA ALA A 2 5.85 19.47 13.78
C ALA A 2 5.43 18.74 15.06
N THR A 3 4.65 19.40 15.92
CA THR A 3 4.10 18.83 17.14
C THR A 3 2.59 18.72 16.95
N LEU A 4 2.03 17.55 17.27
CA LEU A 4 0.59 17.33 17.33
C LEU A 4 0.19 17.29 18.80
N ASP A 5 -0.67 18.22 19.20
CA ASP A 5 -1.31 18.22 20.51
C ASP A 5 -2.77 17.78 20.36
N ILE A 6 -3.27 16.99 21.31
CA ILE A 6 -4.63 16.43 21.29
C ILE A 6 -5.31 16.84 22.59
N PRO A 7 -5.99 18.02 22.63
CA PRO A 7 -6.46 18.65 23.86
C PRO A 7 -7.50 17.87 24.66
N GLU A 8 -8.15 16.87 24.05
CA GLU A 8 -9.23 16.09 24.66
C GLU A 8 -9.12 14.61 24.27
N MET A 9 -7.94 14.02 24.48
CA MET A 9 -7.76 12.59 24.22
C MET A 9 -8.58 11.77 25.24
N PRO A 10 -9.52 10.91 24.81
CA PRO A 10 -10.27 10.06 25.73
C PRO A 10 -9.33 9.13 26.50
N ASP A 11 -9.52 9.00 27.82
CA ASP A 11 -8.66 8.19 28.69
C ASP A 11 -8.54 6.74 28.21
N GLU A 12 -9.66 6.15 27.78
CA GLU A 12 -9.68 4.78 27.24
C GLU A 12 -8.80 4.62 25.99
N LEU A 13 -8.77 5.65 25.14
CA LEU A 13 -7.96 5.67 23.93
C LEU A 13 -6.47 5.80 24.29
N TYR A 14 -6.15 6.64 25.28
CA TYR A 14 -4.80 6.80 25.77
C TYR A 14 -4.26 5.50 26.37
N GLU A 15 -5.06 4.84 27.23
CA GLU A 15 -4.68 3.57 27.84
C GLU A 15 -4.56 2.42 26.81
N ARG A 16 -5.37 2.45 25.76
CA ARG A 16 -5.21 1.50 24.64
C ARG A 16 -3.92 1.76 23.86
N LEU A 17 -3.60 3.02 23.57
CA LEU A 17 -2.34 3.39 22.90
C LEU A 17 -1.13 3.00 23.73
N ARG A 18 -1.19 3.23 25.05
CA ARG A 18 -0.14 2.88 25.99
C ARG A 18 0.14 1.38 26.01
N ARG A 19 -0.90 0.55 26.14
CA ARG A 19 -0.76 -0.92 26.08
C ARG A 19 -0.11 -1.39 24.78
N LEU A 20 -0.55 -0.84 23.64
CA LEU A 20 0.04 -1.16 22.33
C LEU A 20 1.52 -0.77 22.25
N ALA A 21 1.91 0.37 22.85
CA ALA A 21 3.29 0.81 22.89
C ALA A 21 4.16 -0.13 23.75
N ASP A 22 3.65 -0.53 24.92
CA ASP A 22 4.32 -1.45 25.83
C ASP A 22 4.52 -2.84 25.19
N GLU A 23 3.46 -3.40 24.58
CA GLU A 23 3.53 -4.68 23.85
C GLU A 23 4.54 -4.65 22.69
N ALA A 24 4.67 -3.49 22.04
CA ALA A 24 5.61 -3.31 20.94
C ALA A 24 7.03 -2.92 21.37
N GLY A 25 7.27 -2.68 22.66
CA GLY A 25 8.55 -2.18 23.18
C GLY A 25 8.92 -0.80 22.64
N ARG A 26 7.93 0.09 22.43
CA ARG A 26 8.10 1.44 21.87
C ARG A 26 7.61 2.51 22.82
N SER A 27 8.05 3.76 22.60
CA SER A 27 7.41 4.88 23.29
C SER A 27 6.00 5.15 22.75
N ILE A 28 5.14 5.74 23.58
CA ILE A 28 3.77 6.13 23.19
C ILE A 28 3.80 7.02 21.95
N SER A 29 4.70 8.00 21.87
CA SER A 29 4.84 8.88 20.71
C SER A 29 5.24 8.12 19.44
N GLN A 30 6.14 7.13 19.54
CA GLN A 30 6.52 6.30 18.40
C GLN A 30 5.35 5.46 17.90
N GLU A 31 4.60 4.87 18.82
CA GLU A 31 3.44 4.05 18.49
C GLU A 31 2.30 4.90 17.90
N ALA A 32 2.07 6.11 18.43
CA ALA A 32 1.12 7.06 17.87
C ALA A 32 1.47 7.43 16.42
N VAL A 33 2.72 7.78 16.14
CA VAL A 33 3.18 8.09 14.78
C VAL A 33 3.00 6.89 13.84
N ARG A 34 3.29 5.67 14.31
CA ARG A 34 3.10 4.44 13.55
C ARG A 34 1.63 4.24 13.18
N LEU A 35 0.71 4.38 14.14
CA LEU A 35 -0.72 4.21 13.93
C LEU A 35 -1.29 5.29 13.01
N ILE A 36 -0.87 6.55 13.17
CA ILE A 36 -1.26 7.65 12.28
C ILE A 36 -0.80 7.36 10.85
N ARG A 37 0.45 6.91 10.65
CA ARG A 37 0.94 6.52 9.32
C ARG A 37 0.14 5.39 8.72
N LEU A 38 -0.21 4.37 9.51
CA LEU A 38 -1.04 3.26 9.03
C LEU A 38 -2.43 3.74 8.63
N GLY A 39 -3.09 4.56 9.45
CA GLY A 39 -4.38 5.15 9.11
C GLY A 39 -4.32 5.95 7.81
N LEU A 40 -3.31 6.81 7.65
CA LEU A 40 -3.09 7.60 6.44
C LEU A 40 -2.73 6.74 5.20
N LEU A 41 -2.16 5.55 5.39
CA LEU A 41 -1.91 4.59 4.31
C LEU A 41 -3.17 3.80 3.95
N SER A 42 -4.02 3.49 4.94
CA SER A 42 -5.29 2.80 4.76
C SER A 42 -6.37 3.69 4.14
N ASP A 43 -6.28 5.00 4.36
CA ASP A 43 -7.16 6.01 3.77
C ASP A 43 -6.72 6.45 2.36
N ARG A 44 -5.54 5.98 1.90
CA ARG A 44 -5.27 6.01 0.45
C ARG A 44 -6.32 5.11 -0.21
N PRO A 45 -6.89 5.51 -1.36
CA PRO A 45 -7.79 4.63 -2.09
C PRO A 45 -7.11 3.27 -2.19
N LYS A 46 -7.75 2.22 -1.64
CA LYS A 46 -7.28 0.84 -1.76
C LYS A 46 -6.85 0.70 -3.20
N ARG A 47 -5.56 0.35 -3.43
CA ARG A 47 -5.05 0.08 -4.78
C ARG A 47 -6.12 -0.75 -5.46
N ASP A 48 -6.64 -0.17 -6.54
CA ASP A 48 -7.81 -0.68 -7.23
C ASP A 48 -7.74 -2.20 -7.26
N THR A 49 -8.73 -2.85 -6.65
CA THR A 49 -8.66 -4.31 -6.45
C THR A 49 -8.60 -4.99 -7.82
N ASP A 50 -9.16 -4.32 -8.83
CA ASP A 50 -9.10 -4.65 -10.24
C ASP A 50 -7.68 -4.50 -10.80
N PHE A 51 -6.91 -3.49 -10.40
CA PHE A 51 -5.50 -3.34 -10.79
C PHE A 51 -4.62 -4.45 -10.21
N GLY A 52 -4.87 -4.86 -8.96
CA GLY A 52 -4.17 -5.99 -8.35
C GLY A 52 -4.47 -7.33 -9.05
N ALA A 53 -5.75 -7.57 -9.35
CA ALA A 53 -6.17 -8.74 -10.11
C ALA A 53 -5.63 -8.72 -11.56
N TRP A 54 -5.61 -7.55 -12.19
CA TRP A 54 -5.06 -7.35 -13.53
C TRP A 54 -3.55 -7.62 -13.58
N LEU A 55 -2.77 -7.10 -12.62
CA LEU A 55 -1.33 -7.37 -12.53
C LEU A 55 -1.06 -8.87 -12.38
N LYS A 56 -1.85 -9.56 -11.55
CA LYS A 56 -1.74 -11.01 -11.39
C LYS A 56 -2.01 -11.74 -12.71
N HIS A 57 -3.08 -11.36 -13.41
CA HIS A 57 -3.42 -11.93 -14.71
C HIS A 57 -2.32 -11.71 -15.75
N VAL A 58 -1.75 -10.50 -15.85
CA VAL A 58 -0.64 -10.18 -16.75
C VAL A 58 0.60 -11.03 -16.43
N THR A 59 0.89 -11.24 -15.14
CA THR A 59 2.02 -12.05 -14.70
C THR A 59 1.82 -13.51 -15.09
N GLU A 60 0.64 -14.08 -14.85
CA GLU A 60 0.29 -15.45 -15.25
C GLU A 60 0.37 -15.66 -16.77
N GLN A 61 -0.08 -14.68 -17.57
CA GLN A 61 0.04 -14.72 -19.03
C GLN A 61 1.50 -14.71 -19.49
N ARG A 62 2.35 -13.88 -18.89
CA ARG A 62 3.79 -13.83 -19.20
C ARG A 62 4.47 -15.17 -18.95
N GLU A 63 4.19 -15.80 -17.81
CA GLU A 63 4.74 -17.11 -17.47
C GLU A 63 4.25 -18.22 -18.39
N ARG A 64 2.98 -18.16 -18.82
CA ARG A 64 2.44 -19.12 -19.80
C ARG A 64 3.14 -18.98 -21.16
N TRP A 65 3.30 -17.76 -21.65
CA TRP A 65 3.94 -17.52 -22.95
C TRP A 65 5.43 -17.88 -22.92
N ALA A 66 6.11 -17.61 -21.80
CA ALA A 66 7.49 -18.06 -21.60
C ALA A 66 7.62 -19.60 -21.71
N ARG A 67 6.67 -20.34 -21.10
CA ARG A 67 6.61 -21.82 -21.21
C ARG A 67 6.29 -22.30 -22.64
N GLU A 68 5.49 -21.55 -23.38
CA GLU A 68 5.18 -21.81 -24.79
C GLU A 68 6.28 -21.34 -25.76
N GLY A 69 7.41 -20.82 -25.26
CA GLY A 69 8.52 -20.30 -26.08
C GLY A 69 8.20 -18.99 -26.81
N ARG A 70 7.09 -18.33 -26.47
CA ARG A 70 6.65 -17.05 -27.04
C ARG A 70 7.26 -15.89 -26.26
N LYS A 71 7.81 -14.91 -26.98
CA LYS A 71 8.27 -13.65 -26.37
C LYS A 71 7.09 -12.73 -26.11
N PHE A 72 7.09 -12.07 -24.96
CA PHE A 72 6.14 -11.00 -24.70
C PHE A 72 6.44 -9.80 -25.60
N PRO A 73 5.44 -9.19 -26.24
CA PRO A 73 5.64 -8.07 -27.16
C PRO A 73 6.25 -6.88 -26.43
N ASP A 74 7.09 -6.13 -27.15
CA ASP A 74 7.68 -4.89 -26.63
C ASP A 74 6.58 -3.85 -26.45
N SER A 75 6.42 -3.39 -25.20
CA SER A 75 5.47 -2.34 -24.85
C SER A 75 5.66 -1.07 -25.67
N THR A 76 6.90 -0.77 -26.09
CA THR A 76 7.23 0.39 -26.91
C THR A 76 6.64 0.28 -28.31
N MET A 77 6.61 -0.93 -28.88
CA MET A 77 6.01 -1.18 -30.19
C MET A 77 4.49 -1.08 -30.13
N LEU A 78 3.88 -1.64 -29.08
CA LEU A 78 2.42 -1.60 -28.89
C LEU A 78 1.89 -0.18 -28.70
N ILE A 79 2.60 0.65 -27.93
CA ILE A 79 2.22 2.05 -27.71
C ILE A 79 2.35 2.87 -29.00
N ARG A 80 3.33 2.57 -29.85
CA ARG A 80 3.47 3.22 -31.17
C ARG A 80 2.32 2.84 -32.10
N GLU A 81 1.99 1.56 -32.19
CA GLU A 81 0.88 1.05 -33.01
C GLU A 81 -0.47 1.68 -32.61
N ASP A 82 -0.71 1.83 -31.30
CA ASP A 82 -1.93 2.46 -30.79
C ASP A 82 -1.99 3.97 -31.06
N ARG A 83 -0.83 4.65 -31.07
CA ARG A 83 -0.72 6.07 -31.37
C ARG A 83 -0.88 6.39 -32.86
N ASP A 84 -0.47 5.47 -33.73
CA ASP A 84 -0.53 5.63 -35.19
C ASP A 84 -1.90 5.18 -35.77
N ARG A 85 -2.88 4.86 -34.91
CA ARG A 85 -4.21 4.39 -35.26
C ARG A 85 -5.28 5.47 -35.30
#